data_AF-A0AAV8Y6A9-F1
#
_entry.id   AF-A0AAV8Y6A9-F1
#
_cell.length_a   1.000
_cell.length_b   1.000
_cell.length_c   1.000
_cell.angle_alpha   90.00
_cell.angle_beta   90.00
_cell.angle_gamma   90.00
#
_symmetry.space_group_name_H-M   'P 1'
#
loop_
_entity.id
_entity.type
_entity.pdbx_description
1 polymer ?
#
loop_
_entity_poly.entity_id
_entity_poly.type
_entity_poly.pdbx_seq_one_letter_code
_entity_poly.pdbx_strand_id
1 'polypeptide(L)' 'INRGEINGILLGDNGYTCTQFLLTPLLHPRPGPETRYNRTHVKTRRVVEKLFGRLKMKFRAIFNAF' A
#
# COMPACT_ATOMS: atom_id res chain seq x y z
N ILE A 1 7.36 -12.35 25.61
CA ILE A 1 7.66 -12.21 24.17
C ILE A 1 6.41 -11.66 23.49
N ASN A 2 6.40 -10.38 23.11
CA ASN A 2 5.34 -9.84 22.24
C ASN A 2 5.50 -10.50 20.87
N ARG A 3 4.52 -11.27 20.40
CA ARG A 3 4.59 -12.13 19.20
C ARG A 3 4.67 -11.36 17.87
N GLY A 4 5.13 -10.11 17.87
CA GLY A 4 5.20 -9.29 16.65
C GLY A 4 3.84 -9.01 16.00
N GLU A 5 2.73 -9.24 16.71
CA GLU A 5 1.39 -8.97 16.20
C GLU A 5 1.18 -7.46 16.07
N ILE A 6 0.92 -7.03 14.84
CA ILE A 6 0.51 -5.66 14.53
C ILE A 6 -1.02 -5.65 14.56
N ASN A 7 -1.61 -4.95 15.52
CA ASN A 7 -3.04 -4.70 15.52
C ASN A 7 -3.37 -3.70 14.40
N GLY A 8 -3.79 -4.22 13.25
CA GLY A 8 -4.09 -3.44 12.06
C GLY A 8 -4.65 -4.29 10.92
N ILE A 9 -4.92 -3.62 9.80
CA ILE A 9 -5.44 -4.25 8.57
C ILE A 9 -4.39 -4.07 7.47
N LEU A 10 -4.25 -5.07 6.59
CA LEU A 10 -3.32 -5.00 5.47
C LEU A 10 -3.88 -4.08 4.37
N LEU A 11 -3.01 -3.27 3.76
CA LEU A 11 -3.37 -2.38 2.66
C LEU A 11 -2.71 -2.83 1.37
N GLY A 12 -3.52 -3.17 0.37
CA GLY A 12 -3.09 -3.56 -0.98
C GLY A 12 -3.25 -2.43 -2.01
N ASP A 13 -2.75 -2.60 -3.22
CA ASP A 13 -3.18 -1.77 -4.37
C ASP A 13 -4.34 -2.43 -5.08
N ASN A 14 -4.83 -1.74 -6.11
CA ASN A 14 -5.84 -2.23 -7.04
C ASN A 14 -5.43 -3.50 -7.80
N GLY A 15 -4.16 -3.95 -7.71
CA GLY A 15 -3.73 -5.23 -8.27
C GLY A 15 -4.16 -6.43 -7.43
N TYR A 16 -4.58 -6.22 -6.19
CA TYR A 16 -5.06 -7.27 -5.30
C TYR A 16 -6.59 -7.26 -5.16
N THR A 17 -7.15 -8.42 -4.81
CA THR A 17 -8.56 -8.52 -4.42
C THR A 17 -8.77 -7.91 -3.03
N CYS A 18 -9.86 -7.16 -2.85
CA CYS A 18 -10.28 -6.68 -1.54
C CYS A 18 -10.83 -7.85 -0.71
N THR A 19 -10.31 -8.08 0.48
CA THR A 19 -10.73 -9.14 1.40
C THR A 19 -10.99 -8.57 2.79
N GLN A 20 -11.43 -9.43 3.73
CA GLN A 20 -11.65 -9.05 5.12
C GLN A 20 -10.38 -8.56 5.85
N PHE A 21 -9.20 -8.93 5.35
CA PHE A 21 -7.91 -8.60 5.95
C PHE A 21 -7.01 -7.75 5.03
N LEU A 22 -7.34 -7.64 3.73
CA LEU A 22 -6.59 -6.88 2.73
C LEU A 22 -7.49 -5.85 2.06
N LEU A 23 -7.34 -4.59 2.43
CA LEU A 23 -8.14 -3.50 1.89
C LEU A 23 -7.44 -2.85 0.70
N THR A 24 -8.17 -2.63 -0.39
CA THR A 24 -7.67 -1.97 -1.60
C THR A 24 -8.41 -0.67 -1.87
N PRO A 25 -7.79 0.31 -2.57
CA PRO A 25 -8.45 1.55 -2.91
C PRO A 25 -9.73 1.33 -3.73
N LEU A 26 -10.71 2.21 -3.53
CA LEU A 26 -11.91 2.25 -4.35
C LEU A 26 -11.56 2.81 -5.73
N LEU A 27 -11.94 2.12 -6.81
CA LEU A 27 -11.63 2.55 -8.18
C LEU A 27 -12.36 3.85 -8.57
N HIS A 28 -13.63 3.96 -8.18
CA HIS A 28 -14.48 5.11 -8.51
C HIS A 28 -15.09 5.70 -7.22
N PRO A 29 -14.27 6.36 -6.37
CA PRO A 29 -14.72 6.85 -5.08
C PRO A 29 -15.70 8.00 -5.26
N ARG A 30 -16.83 7.93 -4.57
CA ARG A 30 -17.79 9.03 -4.47
C ARG A 30 -17.24 10.14 -3.55
N PRO A 31 -17.70 11.39 -3.73
CA PRO A 31 -17.35 12.48 -2.82
C PRO A 31 -17.70 12.14 -1.36
N GLY A 32 -16.87 12.59 -0.43
CA GLY A 32 -17.06 12.38 1.01
C GLY A 32 -16.27 11.19 1.58
N PRO A 33 -16.91 10.22 2.26
CA PRO A 33 -16.21 9.16 2.98
C PRO A 33 -15.27 8.30 2.12
N GLU A 34 -15.69 7.93 0.92
CA GLU A 34 -14.90 7.09 0.00
C GLU A 34 -13.63 7.81 -0.46
N THR A 35 -13.75 9.09 -0.79
CA THR A 35 -12.59 9.93 -1.14
C THR A 35 -11.64 10.09 0.06
N ARG A 36 -12.17 10.26 1.27
CA ARG A 36 -11.37 10.34 2.50
C ARG A 36 -10.65 9.02 2.80
N TYR A 37 -11.32 7.90 2.56
CA TYR A 37 -10.73 6.57 2.64
C TYR A 37 -9.55 6.43 1.66
N ASN A 38 -9.75 6.66 0.37
CA ASN A 38 -8.68 6.58 -0.63
C ASN A 38 -7.53 7.54 -0.33
N ARG A 39 -7.81 8.77 0.11
CA ARG A 39 -6.77 9.74 0.49
C ARG A 39 -5.90 9.22 1.63
N THR A 40 -6.52 8.60 2.64
CA THR A 40 -5.79 8.01 3.77
C THR A 40 -5.00 6.79 3.31
N HIS A 41 -5.62 5.92 2.50
CA HIS A 41 -5.00 4.73 1.93
C HIS A 41 -3.72 5.07 1.15
N VAL A 42 -3.79 6.02 0.22
CA VAL A 42 -2.63 6.52 -0.54
C VAL A 42 -1.53 7.06 0.37
N LYS A 43 -1.88 7.83 1.42
CA LYS A 43 -0.89 8.36 2.37
C LYS A 43 -0.13 7.23 3.08
N THR A 44 -0.83 6.17 3.49
CA THR A 44 -0.20 5.03 4.16
C THR A 44 0.71 4.25 3.19
N ARG A 45 0.24 3.98 1.98
CA ARG A 45 1.02 3.26 0.95
C ARG A 45 2.28 3.99 0.51
N ARG A 46 2.27 5.33 0.48
CA ARG A 46 3.41 6.15 0.05
C ARG A 46 4.71 5.83 0.78
N VAL A 47 4.66 5.38 2.03
CA VAL A 47 5.87 4.99 2.79
C VAL A 47 6.54 3.77 2.15
N VAL A 48 5.75 2.75 1.83
CA VAL A 48 6.21 1.51 1.19
C VAL A 48 6.69 1.79 -0.23
N GLU A 49 5.93 2.57 -1.02
CA GLU A 49 6.31 2.96 -2.38
C GLU A 49 7.64 3.75 -2.40
N LYS A 50 7.81 4.71 -1.49
CA LYS A 50 9.08 5.45 -1.34
C LYS A 50 10.23 4.53 -0.95
N LEU A 51 10.02 3.59 -0.04
CA LEU A 51 11.03 2.61 0.34
C LEU A 51 11.49 1.81 -0.89
N PHE A 52 10.55 1.23 -1.64
CA PHE A 52 10.89 0.47 -2.84
C PHE A 52 11.54 1.33 -3.92
N GLY A 53 11.10 2.58 -4.09
CA GLY A 53 11.77 3.52 -5.00
C GLY A 53 13.23 3.76 -4.63
N ARG A 54 13.54 3.94 -3.34
CA ARG A 54 14.92 4.09 -2.85
C ARG A 54 15.74 2.80 -3.02
N LEU A 55 15.13 1.63 -2.79
CA LEU A 55 15.79 0.34 -2.98
C LEU A 55 16.14 0.11 -4.46
N LYS A 56 15.21 0.38 -5.38
CA LYS A 56 15.45 0.31 -6.83
C LYS A 56 16.58 1.25 -7.27
N MET A 57 16.61 2.47 -6.73
CA MET A 57 17.67 3.44 -7.02
C MET A 57 19.04 3.00 -6.49
N LYS A 58 19.10 2.35 -5.33
CA LYS A 58 20.35 1.88 -4.71
C LYS A 58 20.88 0.61 -5.38
N PHE A 59 19.99 -0.29 -5.78
CA PHE A 59 20.32 -1.61 -6.33
C PHE A 59 19.94 -1.72 -7.81
N ARG A 60 20.32 -0.72 -8.62
CA ARG A 60 19.96 -0.65 -10.05
C ARG A 60 20.35 -1.91 -10.83
N ALA A 61 21.50 -2.52 -10.54
CA ALA A 61 21.95 -3.73 -11.23
C ALA A 61 21.02 -4.95 -11.04
N ILE A 62 20.29 -5.00 -9.92
CA ILE A 62 19.33 -6.08 -9.61
C ILE A 62 17.97 -5.76 -10.24
N PHE A 63 17.57 -4.48 -10.22
CA PHE A 63 16.24 -4.05 -10.64
C PHE A 63 16.13 -3.61 -12.11
N ASN A 64 17.23 -3.35 -12.81
CA ASN A 64 17.24 -3.02 -14.24
C ASN A 64 17.37 -4.26 -15.14
N ALA A 65 17.42 -5.47 -14.57
CA ALA A 65 17.58 -6.72 -15.31
C ALA A 65 16.25 -7.35 -15.76
N PHE A 66 15.11 -6.65 -15.63
CA PHE A 66 13.78 -7.10 -16.04
C PHE A 66 13.05 -6.02 -16.83
#